data_AF-A0A194Q7K6-F1
#
_entry.id   AF-A0A194Q7K6-F1
#
_cell.length_a   1.000
_cell.length_b   1.000
_cell.length_c   1.000
_cell.angle_alpha   90.00
_cell.angle_beta   90.00
_cell.angle_gamma   90.00
#
_symmetry.space_group_name_H-M   'P 1'
#
loop_
_entity.id
_entity.type
_entity.pdbx_description
1 polymer ?
#
loop_
_entity_poly.entity_id
_entity_poly.type
_entity_poly.pdbx_seq_one_letter_code
_entity_poly.pdbx_strand_id
1 'polypeptide(L)'
;MLYVRCYQISGVARRLERLGAQREECYLLKALVLANSEARLDEHAAQRRFRDAILAALNDAVNALRPYNANTALQQLLLALPALRHADVAVRRFWACVHRDRRTHMNKLFVEMLEACLR
;
A
#
# COMPACT_ATOMS: atom_id res chain seq x y z
N MET A 1 12.46 19.82 5.49
CA MET A 1 11.17 19.08 5.62
C MET A 1 10.87 18.15 4.43
N LEU A 2 11.20 18.52 3.18
CA LEU A 2 11.09 17.65 1.99
C LEU A 2 11.93 16.35 2.08
N TYR A 3 13.14 16.45 2.61
CA TYR A 3 14.09 15.34 2.76
C TYR A 3 13.55 14.15 3.57
N VAL A 4 12.83 14.42 4.67
CA VAL A 4 12.26 13.40 5.55
C VAL A 4 11.14 12.62 4.85
N ARG A 5 10.38 13.26 3.96
CA ARG A 5 9.24 12.64 3.26
C ARG A 5 9.68 11.69 2.14
N CYS A 6 10.70 12.06 1.36
CA CYS A 6 11.36 11.12 0.43
C CYS A 6 12.00 9.93 1.15
N TYR A 7 12.46 10.12 2.40
CA TYR A 7 13.03 9.04 3.19
C TYR A 7 11.99 7.98 3.58
N GLN A 8 10.74 8.37 3.82
CA GLN A 8 9.67 7.44 4.17
C GLN A 8 9.29 6.52 3.00
N ILE A 9 9.13 7.07 1.80
CA ILE A 9 8.81 6.31 0.59
C ILE A 9 9.96 5.36 0.23
N SER A 10 11.19 5.88 0.21
CA SER A 10 12.38 5.06 -0.04
C SER A 10 12.62 4.02 1.07
N GLY A 11 12.11 4.26 2.28
CA GLY A 11 12.15 3.30 3.39
C GLY A 11 11.28 2.07 3.11
N VAL A 12 10.07 2.26 2.56
CA VAL A 12 9.19 1.15 2.20
C VAL A 12 9.76 0.34 1.03
N ALA A 13 10.26 1.01 -0.01
CA ALA A 13 10.90 0.34 -1.15
C ALA A 13 12.11 -0.51 -0.69
N ARG A 14 13.04 0.09 0.06
CA ARG A 14 14.20 -0.61 0.63
C ARG A 14 13.80 -1.77 1.54
N ARG A 15 12.68 -1.64 2.28
CA ARG A 15 12.18 -2.72 3.13
C ARG A 15 11.70 -3.90 2.28
N LEU A 16 10.90 -3.66 1.24
CA LEU A 16 10.45 -4.71 0.33
C LEU A 16 11.61 -5.37 -0.42
N GLU A 17 12.61 -4.59 -0.84
CA GLU A 17 13.85 -5.09 -1.45
C GLU A 17 14.63 -5.99 -0.48
N ARG A 18 14.80 -5.59 0.79
CA ARG A 18 15.48 -6.41 1.81
C ARG A 18 14.75 -7.69 2.15
N LEU A 19 13.42 -7.69 2.07
CA LEU A 19 12.61 -8.91 2.20
C LEU A 19 12.70 -9.80 0.95
N GLY A 20 13.30 -9.30 -0.13
CA GLY A 20 13.37 -9.96 -1.42
C GLY A 20 11.98 -10.21 -1.99
N ALA A 21 11.03 -9.28 -1.78
CA ALA A 21 9.63 -9.46 -2.17
C ALA A 21 9.53 -9.78 -3.66
N GLN A 22 8.92 -10.91 -3.99
CA GLN A 22 8.72 -11.38 -5.35
C GLN A 22 7.53 -10.68 -6.00
N ARG A 23 7.45 -10.77 -7.32
CA ARG A 23 6.44 -10.07 -8.11
C ARG A 23 5.02 -10.49 -7.73
N GLU A 24 4.81 -11.78 -7.54
CA GLU A 24 3.54 -12.41 -7.16
C GLU A 24 3.10 -11.93 -5.77
N GLU A 25 4.03 -11.91 -4.79
CA GLU A 25 3.81 -11.35 -3.45
C GLU A 25 3.44 -9.86 -3.53
N CYS A 26 4.10 -9.08 -4.39
CA CYS A 26 3.82 -7.67 -4.58
C CYS A 26 2.44 -7.41 -5.20
N TYR A 27 1.97 -8.25 -6.13
CA TYR A 27 0.62 -8.14 -6.68
C TYR A 27 -0.44 -8.39 -5.61
N LEU A 28 -0.24 -9.41 -4.78
CA LEU A 28 -1.16 -9.74 -3.69
C LEU A 28 -1.14 -8.68 -2.59
N LEU A 29 0.02 -8.09 -2.27
CA LEU A 29 0.10 -6.94 -1.37
C LEU A 29 -0.66 -5.72 -1.92
N LYS A 30 -0.56 -5.42 -3.22
CA LYS A 30 -1.34 -4.33 -3.85
C LYS A 30 -2.84 -4.60 -3.77
N ALA A 31 -3.27 -5.83 -4.06
CA ALA A 31 -4.67 -6.24 -3.93
C ALA A 31 -5.15 -6.11 -2.48
N LEU A 32 -4.33 -6.52 -1.51
CA LEU A 32 -4.65 -6.45 -0.09
C LEU A 32 -4.77 -5.00 0.41
N VAL A 33 -3.92 -4.08 -0.07
CA VAL A 33 -4.04 -2.65 0.21
C VAL A 33 -5.38 -2.09 -0.28
N LEU A 34 -5.82 -2.49 -1.48
CA LEU A 34 -7.12 -2.07 -2.03
C LEU A 34 -8.28 -2.67 -1.24
N ALA A 35 -8.25 -3.97 -0.96
CA ALA A 35 -9.30 -4.66 -0.22
C ALA A 35 -9.42 -4.19 1.24
N ASN A 36 -8.31 -3.75 1.83
CA ASN A 36 -8.23 -3.18 3.18
C ASN A 36 -8.34 -1.64 3.21
N SER A 37 -8.83 -1.03 2.12
CA SER A 37 -9.14 0.40 2.11
C SER A 37 -10.37 0.68 3.00
N GLU A 38 -10.40 1.84 3.64
CA GLU A 38 -11.52 2.32 4.46
C GLU A 38 -12.72 2.78 3.61
N ALA A 39 -12.84 2.28 2.38
CA ALA A 39 -13.95 2.59 1.50
C ALA A 39 -15.27 2.12 2.14
N ARG A 40 -16.24 3.02 2.25
CA ARG A 40 -17.59 2.69 2.69
C ARG A 40 -18.25 1.88 1.59
N LEU A 41 -18.48 0.60 1.85
CA LEU A 41 -19.18 -0.33 0.97
C LEU A 41 -20.44 -0.80 1.67
N ASP A 42 -21.55 -0.91 0.93
CA ASP A 42 -22.82 -1.36 1.49
C ASP A 42 -22.76 -2.85 1.90
N GLU A 43 -21.92 -3.65 1.22
CA GLU A 43 -21.78 -5.09 1.48
C GLU A 43 -20.45 -5.46 2.16
N HIS A 44 -20.34 -5.15 3.45
CA HIS A 44 -19.16 -5.48 4.26
C HIS A 44 -18.80 -6.98 4.28
N ALA A 45 -19.80 -7.87 4.14
CA ALA A 45 -19.56 -9.31 4.12
C ALA A 45 -18.84 -9.77 2.85
N ALA A 46 -19.16 -9.19 1.69
CA ALA A 46 -18.44 -9.48 0.45
C ALA A 46 -17.01 -8.93 0.50
N GLN A 47 -16.82 -7.72 1.04
CA GLN A 47 -15.49 -7.13 1.23
C GLN A 47 -14.59 -7.99 2.12
N ARG A 48 -15.10 -8.48 3.26
CA ARG A 48 -14.36 -9.38 4.15
C ARG A 48 -13.95 -10.66 3.43
N ARG A 49 -14.89 -11.34 2.76
CA ARG A 49 -14.61 -12.55 1.97
C ARG A 49 -13.55 -12.32 0.90
N PHE A 50 -13.60 -11.18 0.20
CA PHE A 50 -12.61 -10.81 -0.81
C PHE A 50 -11.21 -10.62 -0.20
N ARG A 51 -11.11 -9.90 0.91
CA ARG A 51 -9.85 -9.72 1.64
C ARG A 51 -9.30 -11.05 2.14
N ASP A 52 -10.15 -11.91 2.68
CA ASP A 52 -9.76 -13.21 3.21
C ASP A 52 -9.26 -14.13 2.09
N ALA A 53 -9.88 -14.07 0.90
CA ALA A 53 -9.40 -14.77 -0.29
C ALA A 53 -8.02 -14.27 -0.76
N ILE A 54 -7.77 -12.96 -0.72
CA ILE A 54 -6.44 -12.40 -1.05
C ILE A 54 -5.39 -12.83 -0.02
N LEU A 55 -5.73 -12.86 1.27
CA LEU A 55 -4.84 -13.33 2.33
C LEU A 55 -4.49 -14.81 2.16
N ALA A 56 -5.47 -15.65 1.83
CA ALA A 56 -5.24 -17.06 1.51
C ALA A 56 -4.31 -17.21 0.30
N ALA A 57 -4.57 -16.50 -0.80
CA ALA A 57 -3.72 -16.51 -1.99
C ALA A 57 -2.29 -16.03 -1.69
N LEU A 58 -2.12 -15.01 -0.83
CA LEU A 58 -0.80 -14.55 -0.38
C LEU A 58 -0.08 -15.63 0.44
N ASN A 59 -0.78 -16.28 1.36
CA ASN A 59 -0.22 -17.40 2.11
C ASN A 59 0.24 -18.52 1.17
N ASP A 60 -0.57 -18.91 0.20
CA ASP A 60 -0.25 -19.98 -0.75
C ASP A 60 0.96 -19.60 -1.63
N ALA A 61 0.99 -18.37 -2.13
CA ALA A 61 2.13 -17.86 -2.91
C ALA A 61 3.42 -17.85 -2.09
N VAL A 62 3.37 -17.40 -0.84
CA VAL A 62 4.55 -17.39 0.05
C VAL A 62 5.01 -18.82 0.37
N ASN A 63 4.10 -19.76 0.61
CA ASN A 63 4.45 -21.17 0.83
C ASN A 63 5.11 -21.79 -0.40
N ALA A 64 4.64 -21.48 -1.60
CA ALA A 64 5.22 -21.96 -2.85
C ALA A 64 6.61 -21.35 -3.13
N LEU A 65 6.79 -20.05 -2.83
CA LEU A 65 8.03 -19.32 -3.13
C LEU A 65 9.10 -19.46 -2.03
N ARG A 66 8.70 -19.71 -0.78
CA ARG A 66 9.59 -19.68 0.40
C ARG A 66 9.30 -20.82 1.38
N PRO A 67 9.41 -22.09 0.97
CA PRO A 67 8.95 -23.24 1.76
C PRO A 67 9.58 -23.34 3.15
N TYR A 68 10.84 -22.91 3.31
CA TYR A 68 11.57 -23.04 4.58
C TYR A 68 11.23 -21.95 5.61
N ASN A 69 10.73 -20.79 5.18
CA ASN A 69 10.53 -19.62 6.05
C ASN A 69 9.19 -18.90 5.77
N ALA A 70 8.19 -19.64 5.26
CA ALA A 70 6.94 -19.07 4.74
C ALA A 70 6.21 -18.20 5.77
N ASN A 71 6.04 -18.68 7.00
CA ASN A 71 5.35 -17.95 8.06
C ASN A 71 6.05 -16.62 8.39
N THR A 72 7.37 -16.65 8.59
CA THR A 72 8.15 -15.44 8.89
C THR A 72 8.11 -14.46 7.71
N ALA A 73 8.24 -14.96 6.48
CA ALA A 73 8.17 -14.12 5.29
C ALA A 73 6.81 -13.45 5.13
N LEU A 74 5.72 -14.20 5.28
CA LEU A 74 4.34 -13.68 5.24
C LEU A 74 4.15 -12.58 6.29
N GLN A 75 4.55 -12.82 7.53
CA GLN A 75 4.46 -11.83 8.61
C GLN A 75 5.26 -10.56 8.30
N GLN A 76 6.47 -10.69 7.78
CA GLN A 76 7.30 -9.54 7.42
C GLN A 76 6.72 -8.72 6.26
N LEU A 77 6.13 -9.39 5.26
CA LEU A 77 5.42 -8.73 4.15
C LEU A 77 4.20 -7.95 4.68
N LEU A 78 3.41 -8.54 5.58
CA LEU A 78 2.26 -7.86 6.20
C LEU A 78 2.70 -6.66 7.05
N LEU A 79 3.83 -6.76 7.77
CA LEU A 79 4.40 -5.65 8.55
C LEU A 79 4.93 -4.49 7.68
N ALA A 80 5.03 -4.66 6.36
CA ALA A 80 5.32 -3.55 5.45
C ALA A 80 4.09 -2.66 5.19
N LEU A 81 2.87 -3.18 5.36
CA LEU A 81 1.63 -2.44 5.06
C LEU A 81 1.43 -1.18 5.92
N PRO A 82 1.67 -1.19 7.26
CA PRO A 82 1.58 0.02 8.05
C PRO A 82 2.58 1.10 7.63
N ALA A 83 3.80 0.70 7.26
CA ALA A 83 4.82 1.62 6.76
C ALA A 83 4.40 2.23 5.42
N LEU A 84 3.79 1.43 4.53
CA LEU A 84 3.23 1.88 3.27
C LEU A 84 2.09 2.89 3.47
N ARG A 85 1.16 2.62 4.41
CA ARG A 85 0.09 3.57 4.77
C ARG A 85 0.66 4.90 5.30
N HIS A 86 1.72 4.84 6.10
CA HIS A 86 2.37 6.05 6.59
C HIS A 86 3.04 6.86 5.47
N ALA A 87 3.70 6.18 4.52
CA ALA A 87 4.29 6.80 3.34
C ALA A 87 3.23 7.43 2.42
N ASP A 88 2.10 6.75 2.20
CA ASP A 88 0.96 7.28 1.42
C ASP A 88 0.43 8.59 2.00
N VAL A 89 0.25 8.68 3.33
CA VAL A 89 -0.16 9.93 3.99
C VAL A 89 0.84 11.06 3.76
N ALA A 90 2.14 10.77 3.84
CA ALA A 90 3.19 11.77 3.62
C ALA A 90 3.22 12.26 2.16
N VAL A 91 3.05 11.35 1.19
CA VAL A 91 2.94 11.64 -0.25
C VAL A 91 1.74 12.52 -0.53
N ARG A 92 0.55 12.17 -0.01
CA ARG A 92 -0.67 12.95 -0.20
C ARG A 92 -0.53 14.36 0.36
N ARG A 93 0.03 14.51 1.57
CA ARG A 93 0.30 15.83 2.17
C ARG A 93 1.24 16.67 1.31
N PHE A 94 2.28 16.05 0.75
CA PHE A 94 3.18 16.74 -0.17
C PHE A 94 2.43 17.24 -1.41
N TRP A 95 1.70 16.38 -2.11
CA TRP A 95 0.97 16.76 -3.31
C TRP A 95 -0.16 17.76 -3.06
N ALA A 96 -0.82 17.69 -1.90
CA ALA A 96 -1.80 18.70 -1.50
C ALA A 96 -1.17 20.09 -1.32
N CYS A 97 0.05 20.18 -0.76
CA CYS A 97 0.78 21.45 -0.69
C CYS A 97 1.13 21.97 -2.09
N VAL A 98 1.66 21.10 -2.96
CA VAL A 98 2.02 21.48 -4.34
C VAL A 98 0.80 21.97 -5.12
N HIS A 99 -0.35 21.30 -4.96
CA HIS A 99 -1.61 21.72 -5.58
C HIS A 99 -2.06 23.11 -5.08
N ARG A 100 -1.94 23.38 -3.77
CA ARG A 100 -2.30 24.67 -3.17
C ARG A 100 -1.44 25.82 -3.69
N ASP A 101 -0.16 25.57 -3.95
CA ASP A 101 0.76 26.59 -4.46
C ASP A 101 0.44 27.06 -5.89
N ARG A 102 -0.39 26.31 -6.64
CA ARG A 102 -0.87 26.63 -8.01
C ARG A 102 0.25 26.83 -9.06
N ARG A 103 1.50 26.49 -8.72
CA ARG A 103 2.69 26.65 -9.59
C ARG A 103 2.87 25.53 -10.61
N THR A 104 2.18 24.41 -10.44
CA THR A 104 2.29 23.23 -11.30
C THR A 104 0.91 22.80 -11.77
N HIS A 105 0.78 22.53 -13.07
CA HIS A 105 -0.45 22.01 -13.64
C HIS A 105 -0.59 20.53 -13.25
N MET A 106 -1.72 20.16 -12.64
CA MET A 106 -2.03 18.79 -12.25
C MET A 106 -3.20 18.25 -13.07
N ASN A 107 -3.11 16.98 -13.45
CA ASN A 107 -4.23 16.32 -14.11
C ASN A 107 -5.46 16.31 -13.21
N LYS A 108 -6.63 16.59 -13.78
CA LYS A 108 -7.90 16.68 -13.04
C LYS A 108 -8.20 15.43 -12.20
N LEU A 109 -8.01 14.23 -12.75
CA LEU A 109 -8.23 12.98 -12.02
C LEU A 109 -7.30 12.86 -10.81
N PHE A 110 -6.05 13.28 -10.95
CA PHE A 110 -5.10 13.26 -9.84
C PHE A 110 -5.52 14.21 -8.70
N VAL A 111 -6.02 15.40 -9.05
CA VAL A 111 -6.57 16.34 -8.06
C VAL A 111 -7.80 15.75 -7.36
N GLU A 112 -8.72 15.15 -8.11
CA GLU A 112 -9.91 14.49 -7.56
C GLU A 112 -9.53 13.38 -6.57
N MET A 113 -8.52 12.56 -6.89
CA MET A 113 -8.00 11.52 -6.00
C MET A 113 -7.31 12.06 -4.74
N LEU A 114 -6.70 13.25 -4.81
CA LEU A 114 -6.11 13.91 -3.64
C LEU A 114 -7.19 14.46 -2.70
N GLU A 115 -8.24 15.06 -3.27
CA GLU A 115 -9.34 15.66 -2.51
C GLU A 115 -10.27 14.61 -1.89
N ALA A 116 -10.52 13.50 -2.57
CA ALA A 116 -11.35 12.41 -2.07
C ALA A 116 -10.81 11.79 -0.76
N CYS A 117 -9.50 11.84 -0.53
CA CYS A 117 -8.89 11.35 0.72
C CYS A 117 -8.88 12.36 1.88
N LEU A 118 -9.31 13.61 1.65
CA LEU A 118 -9.43 14.64 2.69
C LEU A 118 -10.85 14.75 3.27
N ARG A 119 -11.82 14.05 2.67
CA ARG A 119 -13.21 13.95 3.12
C ARG A 119 -13.40 12.71 3.99
#